data_AF-A0A6N8QNX6-F1
#
_entry.id   AF-A0A6N8QNX6-F1
#
_cell.length_a   1.000
_cell.length_b   1.000
_cell.length_c   1.000
_cell.angle_alpha   90.00
_cell.angle_beta   90.00
_cell.angle_gamma   90.00
#
_symmetry.space_group_name_H-M   'P 1'
#
loop_
_entity.id
_entity.type
_entity.pdbx_description
1 polymer ?
#
loop_
_entity_poly.entity_id
_entity_poly.type
_entity_poly.pdbx_seq_one_letter_code
_entity_poly.pdbx_strand_id
1 'polypeptide(L)'
;ARKLDAVVEDCVNAVGVDLNTASVPLLTRVAGLTRMMAQNIVAWRDENGQFQNRQQLLKVSRLGPKAFEQCAGFLRINHGDNPLDASTVHPEAYPVVERILAATQQALKDLMGNSSELRNLKASDFTDEKFGVPTVTDIIKELEKPGRDPRPEFKTAQFADGVETMNDLQPGMILEGAVTNVTNFGAFVDIGVHQDGLVHISSLSNKFVEDPHTVVKAGDIVKVKVLEVDLQRKRIALTMRLDEQPGETNARRGGGNERPQNNRPAAKPRGREAQPAGNSAMMDALAAAMGKKR
;
A
#
# COMPACT_ATOMS: atom_id res chain seq x y z
N ALA A 1 -11.85 17.13 -3.07
CA ALA A 1 -10.63 17.92 -2.95
C ALA A 1 -10.07 17.89 -1.53
N ARG A 2 -10.69 18.56 -0.54
CA ARG A 2 -10.14 18.71 0.83
C ARG A 2 -9.64 17.43 1.53
N LYS A 3 -10.33 16.29 1.40
CA LYS A 3 -9.88 15.03 2.01
C LYS A 3 -8.59 14.48 1.39
N LEU A 4 -8.41 14.64 0.08
CA LEU A 4 -7.19 14.20 -0.60
C LEU A 4 -6.02 15.11 -0.25
N ASP A 5 -6.25 16.42 -0.15
CA ASP A 5 -5.23 17.37 0.27
C ASP A 5 -4.70 17.06 1.68
N ALA A 6 -5.59 16.70 2.62
CA ALA A 6 -5.20 16.28 3.96
C ALA A 6 -4.36 15.00 3.96
N VAL A 7 -4.75 13.98 3.19
CA VAL A 7 -3.96 12.74 3.08
C VAL A 7 -2.59 13.00 2.48
N VAL A 8 -2.48 13.90 1.49
CA VAL A 8 -1.19 14.28 0.91
C VAL A 8 -0.31 14.99 1.94
N GLU A 9 -0.88 15.89 2.72
CA GLU A 9 -0.18 16.60 3.81
C GLU A 9 0.31 15.60 4.88
N ASP A 10 -0.55 14.70 5.36
CA ASP A 10 -0.20 13.68 6.34
C ASP A 10 0.95 12.79 5.84
N CYS A 11 0.87 12.32 4.59
CA CYS A 11 1.91 11.47 4.00
C CYS A 11 3.25 12.20 3.85
N VAL A 12 3.23 13.47 3.40
CA VAL A 12 4.46 14.26 3.21
C VAL A 12 5.13 14.55 4.56
N ASN A 13 4.34 14.93 5.56
CA ASN A 13 4.86 15.23 6.90
C ASN A 13 5.34 13.96 7.64
N ALA A 14 4.71 12.80 7.41
CA ALA A 14 5.17 11.52 7.97
C ALA A 14 6.54 11.09 7.40
N VAL A 15 6.77 11.29 6.10
CA VAL A 15 8.05 10.97 5.45
C VAL A 15 9.12 12.01 5.76
N GLY A 16 8.74 13.27 5.96
CA GLY A 16 9.65 14.39 6.06
C GLY A 16 10.23 14.79 4.69
N VAL A 17 10.76 16.01 4.62
CA VAL A 17 11.21 16.62 3.36
C VAL A 17 12.63 17.16 3.53
N ASP A 18 13.55 16.76 2.65
CA ASP A 18 14.90 17.33 2.61
C ASP A 18 14.84 18.76 2.06
N LEU A 19 15.24 19.72 2.88
CA LEU A 19 15.17 21.14 2.60
C LEU A 19 16.04 21.55 1.40
N ASN A 20 17.17 20.88 1.19
CA ASN A 20 18.14 21.23 0.15
C ASN A 20 17.79 20.63 -1.20
N THR A 21 17.04 19.54 -1.26
CA THR A 21 16.71 18.87 -2.53
C THR A 21 15.24 19.00 -2.94
N ALA A 22 14.35 19.36 -2.01
CA ALA A 22 12.93 19.45 -2.30
C ALA A 22 12.56 20.53 -3.33
N SER A 23 11.49 20.23 -4.04
CA SER A 23 10.85 21.14 -5.00
C SER A 23 9.76 21.98 -4.33
N VAL A 24 9.40 23.11 -4.95
CA VAL A 24 8.33 23.99 -4.45
C VAL A 24 7.00 23.24 -4.23
N PRO A 25 6.53 22.35 -5.14
CA PRO A 25 5.29 21.61 -4.91
C PRO A 25 5.35 20.70 -3.68
N LEU A 26 6.50 20.09 -3.40
CA LEU A 26 6.69 19.23 -2.23
C LEU A 26 6.72 20.05 -0.94
N LEU A 27 7.49 21.14 -0.90
CA LEU A 27 7.55 22.06 0.24
C LEU A 27 6.19 22.69 0.57
N THR A 28 5.35 22.93 -0.43
CA THR A 28 3.99 23.48 -0.22
C THR A 28 3.07 22.51 0.55
N ARG A 29 3.43 21.22 0.65
CA ARG A 29 2.67 20.21 1.40
C ARG A 29 3.18 20.01 2.82
N VAL A 30 4.24 20.70 3.22
CA VAL A 30 4.77 20.66 4.59
C VAL A 30 3.90 21.54 5.50
N ALA A 31 3.62 21.04 6.70
CA ALA A 31 2.86 21.77 7.71
C ALA A 31 3.46 23.15 7.97
N GLY A 32 2.60 24.19 7.98
CA GLY A 32 3.01 25.57 8.23
C GLY A 32 3.64 26.30 7.04
N LEU A 33 3.88 25.64 5.89
CA LEU A 33 4.39 26.30 4.69
C LEU A 33 3.28 26.65 3.70
N THR A 34 3.33 27.88 3.20
CA THR A 34 2.49 28.32 2.06
C THR A 34 3.29 28.21 0.76
N ARG A 35 2.59 28.25 -0.40
CA ARG A 35 3.26 28.28 -1.71
C ARG A 35 4.30 29.42 -1.82
N MET A 36 3.99 30.60 -1.28
CA MET A 36 4.94 31.72 -1.28
C MET A 36 6.16 31.42 -0.40
N MET A 37 5.98 30.83 0.77
CA MET A 37 7.10 30.44 1.63
C MET A 37 7.98 29.37 0.97
N ALA A 38 7.36 28.37 0.32
CA ALA A 38 8.08 27.34 -0.42
C ALA A 38 8.92 27.93 -1.58
N GLN A 39 8.38 28.91 -2.30
CA GLN A 39 9.14 29.64 -3.33
C GLN A 39 10.30 30.44 -2.72
N ASN A 40 10.08 31.12 -1.60
CA ASN A 40 11.12 31.88 -0.91
C ASN A 40 12.24 30.99 -0.37
N ILE A 41 11.92 29.78 0.11
CA ILE A 41 12.93 28.79 0.55
C ILE A 41 13.84 28.40 -0.62
N VAL A 42 13.24 28.06 -1.77
CA VAL A 42 14.00 27.68 -2.97
C VAL A 42 14.82 28.84 -3.49
N ALA A 43 14.24 30.05 -3.57
CA ALA A 43 14.98 31.26 -3.96
C ALA A 43 16.16 31.54 -3.02
N TRP A 44 15.94 31.42 -1.70
CA TRP A 44 17.02 31.60 -0.72
C TRP A 44 18.14 30.58 -0.94
N ARG A 45 17.81 29.31 -1.21
CA ARG A 45 18.78 28.25 -1.51
C ARG A 45 19.58 28.54 -2.78
N ASP A 46 18.91 29.01 -3.81
CA ASP A 46 19.54 29.29 -5.10
C ASP A 46 20.48 30.52 -5.00
N GLU A 47 20.18 31.48 -4.13
CA GLU A 47 20.99 32.69 -3.89
C GLU A 47 22.13 32.49 -2.87
N ASN A 48 21.88 31.76 -1.78
CA ASN A 48 22.80 31.64 -0.64
C ASN A 48 23.51 30.28 -0.56
N GLY A 49 23.11 29.33 -1.41
CA GLY A 49 23.57 27.95 -1.38
C GLY A 49 22.74 27.06 -0.43
N GLN A 50 23.27 25.89 -0.13
CA GLN A 50 22.59 24.89 0.70
C GLN A 50 22.43 25.35 2.15
N PHE A 51 21.28 25.05 2.74
CA PHE A 51 21.05 25.18 4.17
C PHE A 51 21.96 24.21 4.94
N GLN A 52 22.67 24.74 5.94
CA GLN A 52 23.56 23.99 6.84
C GLN A 52 22.88 23.68 8.18
N ASN A 53 21.91 24.48 8.58
CA ASN A 53 21.14 24.26 9.80
C ASN A 53 19.74 24.85 9.70
N ARG A 54 18.82 24.34 10.52
CA ARG A 54 17.41 24.76 10.51
C ARG A 54 17.24 26.24 10.85
N GLN A 55 18.09 26.82 11.69
CA GLN A 55 17.99 28.23 12.10
C GLN A 55 18.10 29.20 10.92
N GLN A 56 18.78 28.82 9.84
CA GLN A 56 18.84 29.61 8.61
C GLN A 56 17.46 29.82 7.95
N LEU A 57 16.46 28.98 8.24
CA LEU A 57 15.08 29.20 7.78
C LEU A 57 14.50 30.52 8.28
N LEU A 58 14.92 31.02 9.44
CA LEU A 58 14.48 32.33 9.96
C LEU A 58 15.01 33.51 9.14
N LYS A 59 16.01 33.29 8.28
CA LYS A 59 16.53 34.29 7.34
C LYS A 59 15.71 34.34 6.04
N VAL A 60 14.84 33.35 5.80
CA VAL A 60 14.00 33.28 4.61
C VAL A 60 12.88 34.31 4.70
N SER A 61 12.68 35.06 3.62
CA SER A 61 11.64 36.09 3.56
C SER A 61 10.26 35.51 3.88
N ARG A 62 9.52 36.19 4.75
CA ARG A 62 8.16 35.82 5.20
C ARG A 62 8.06 34.51 5.99
N LEU A 63 9.18 33.87 6.36
CA LEU A 63 9.20 32.73 7.27
C LEU A 63 9.45 33.24 8.70
N GLY A 64 8.36 33.45 9.44
CA GLY A 64 8.42 33.93 10.83
C GLY A 64 8.60 32.81 11.86
N PRO A 65 8.83 33.15 13.14
CA PRO A 65 9.06 32.17 14.21
C PRO A 65 7.95 31.12 14.36
N LYS A 66 6.68 31.52 14.19
CA LYS A 66 5.55 30.58 14.23
C LYS A 66 5.57 29.60 13.05
N ALA A 67 5.89 30.08 11.85
CA ALA A 67 5.98 29.21 10.68
C ALA A 67 7.14 28.23 10.83
N PHE A 68 8.27 28.70 11.37
CA PHE A 68 9.42 27.88 11.71
C PHE A 68 9.07 26.77 12.70
N GLU A 69 8.40 27.09 13.81
CA GLU A 69 7.95 26.11 14.81
C GLU A 69 7.01 25.05 14.21
N GLN A 70 6.18 25.41 13.23
CA GLN A 70 5.27 24.45 12.60
C GLN A 70 5.96 23.55 11.57
N CYS A 71 7.02 24.03 10.90
CA CYS A 71 7.63 23.29 9.79
C CYS A 71 8.96 22.61 10.15
N ALA A 72 9.69 23.09 11.17
CA ALA A 72 11.08 22.70 11.40
C ALA A 72 11.25 21.20 11.68
N GLY A 73 10.28 20.55 12.32
CA GLY A 73 10.32 19.11 12.61
C GLY A 73 10.13 18.22 11.39
N PHE A 74 9.53 18.75 10.32
CA PHE A 74 9.25 18.04 9.07
C PHE A 74 10.33 18.30 8.00
N LEU A 75 11.12 19.35 8.17
CA LEU A 75 12.21 19.73 7.26
C LEU A 75 13.54 19.13 7.73
N ARG A 76 14.18 18.34 6.89
CA ARG A 76 15.45 17.66 7.18
C ARG A 76 16.60 18.33 6.45
N ILE A 77 17.76 18.35 7.07
CA ILE A 77 19.01 18.80 6.46
C ILE A 77 20.03 17.67 6.60
N ASN A 78 20.27 16.98 5.49
CA ASN A 78 21.31 15.97 5.42
C ASN A 78 22.68 16.65 5.40
N HIS A 79 23.64 16.12 6.17
CA HIS A 79 25.01 16.64 6.26
C HIS A 79 25.14 18.09 6.74
N GLY A 80 24.20 18.57 7.57
CA GLY A 80 24.28 19.88 8.20
C GLY A 80 25.27 19.96 9.38
N ASP A 81 25.37 21.15 9.97
CA ASP A 81 26.21 21.43 11.15
C ASP A 81 25.79 20.58 12.36
N ASN A 82 24.48 20.42 12.55
CA ASN A 82 23.89 19.64 13.62
C ASN A 82 23.33 18.32 13.09
N PRO A 83 23.84 17.15 13.53
CA PRO A 83 23.32 15.86 13.13
C PRO A 83 21.84 15.64 13.44
N LEU A 84 21.27 16.34 14.43
CA LEU A 84 19.83 16.27 14.74
C LEU A 84 18.95 16.86 13.64
N ASP A 85 19.49 17.75 12.79
CA ASP A 85 18.71 18.35 11.71
C ASP A 85 18.37 17.34 10.60
N ALA A 86 19.05 16.19 10.56
CA ALA A 86 18.70 15.06 9.68
C ALA A 86 17.54 14.20 10.23
N SER A 87 17.17 14.40 11.50
CA SER A 87 16.14 13.64 12.21
C SER A 87 14.80 14.37 12.24
N THR A 88 13.73 13.71 12.69
CA THR A 88 12.43 14.35 12.96
C THR A 88 12.34 15.00 14.34
N VAL A 89 13.43 15.04 15.11
CA VAL A 89 13.46 15.74 16.40
C VAL A 89 13.27 17.24 16.15
N HIS A 90 12.25 17.82 16.76
CA HIS A 90 11.98 19.25 16.62
C HIS A 90 13.05 20.10 17.36
N PRO A 91 13.49 21.26 16.82
CA PRO A 91 14.49 22.11 17.49
C PRO A 91 14.13 22.55 18.91
N GLU A 92 12.85 22.63 19.26
CA GLU A 92 12.42 22.93 20.63
C GLU A 92 12.86 21.86 21.64
N ALA A 93 13.06 20.63 21.17
CA ALA A 93 13.39 19.47 21.99
C ALA A 93 14.90 19.16 22.01
N TYR A 94 15.74 19.99 21.36
CA TYR A 94 17.19 19.83 21.42
C TYR A 94 17.73 19.86 22.87
N PRO A 95 17.20 20.68 23.80
CA PRO A 95 17.61 20.62 25.20
C PRO A 95 17.35 19.26 25.87
N VAL A 96 16.35 18.49 25.42
CA VAL A 96 16.11 17.12 25.92
C VAL A 96 17.25 16.20 25.47
N VAL A 97 17.67 16.31 24.21
CA VAL A 97 18.78 15.52 23.68
C VAL A 97 20.09 15.88 24.39
N GLU A 98 20.34 17.17 24.65
CA GLU A 98 21.51 17.61 25.42
C GLU A 98 21.54 17.00 26.84
N ARG A 99 20.38 16.91 27.51
CA ARG A 99 20.27 16.22 28.82
C ARG A 99 20.59 14.73 28.72
N ILE A 100 20.15 14.07 27.65
CA ILE A 100 20.47 12.66 27.39
C ILE A 100 21.98 12.48 27.19
N LEU A 101 22.62 13.32 26.37
CA LEU A 101 24.06 13.27 26.12
C LEU A 101 24.88 13.52 27.39
N ALA A 102 24.43 14.46 28.24
CA ALA A 102 25.09 14.73 29.51
C ALA A 102 25.01 13.52 30.48
N ALA A 103 23.89 12.79 30.47
CA ALA A 103 23.71 11.61 31.30
C ALA A 103 24.49 10.39 30.80
N THR A 104 24.63 10.21 29.48
CA THR A 104 25.40 9.11 28.90
C THR A 104 26.90 9.41 28.80
N GLN A 105 27.31 10.68 28.94
CA GLN A 105 28.69 11.15 28.77
C GLN A 105 29.27 10.82 27.38
N GLN A 106 28.43 10.88 26.34
CA GLN A 106 28.82 10.53 24.98
C GLN A 106 28.64 11.71 24.02
N ALA A 107 29.39 11.66 22.92
CA ALA A 107 29.15 12.57 21.82
C ALA A 107 27.89 12.15 21.06
N LEU A 108 27.17 13.14 20.50
CA LEU A 108 25.95 12.90 19.73
C LEU A 108 26.16 11.89 18.59
N LYS A 109 27.32 11.95 17.92
CA LYS A 109 27.65 11.06 16.81
C LYS A 109 27.81 9.59 17.24
N ASP A 110 28.23 9.35 18.48
CA ASP A 110 28.44 8.00 19.02
C ASP A 110 27.14 7.40 19.56
N LEU A 111 26.26 8.26 20.09
CA LEU A 111 24.96 7.85 20.61
C LEU A 111 23.95 7.58 19.49
N MET A 112 23.95 8.39 18.43
CA MET A 112 23.04 8.19 17.30
C MET A 112 23.33 6.86 16.59
N GLY A 113 22.29 6.03 16.44
CA GLY A 113 22.43 4.67 15.89
C GLY A 113 22.85 3.61 16.91
N ASN A 114 23.23 3.97 18.13
CA ASN A 114 23.58 3.01 19.17
C ASN A 114 22.33 2.48 19.89
N SER A 115 21.67 1.51 19.25
CA SER A 115 20.43 0.91 19.75
C SER A 115 20.55 0.31 21.17
N SER A 116 21.72 -0.19 21.54
CA SER A 116 21.92 -0.88 22.83
C SER A 116 21.82 0.09 24.00
N GLU A 117 22.48 1.24 23.90
CA GLU A 117 22.47 2.24 24.96
C GLU A 117 21.15 2.99 25.02
N LEU A 118 20.60 3.37 23.85
CA LEU A 118 19.33 4.08 23.75
C LEU A 118 18.16 3.27 24.33
N ARG A 119 18.16 1.94 24.19
CA ARG A 119 17.14 1.06 24.79
C ARG A 119 17.25 0.92 26.31
N ASN A 120 18.43 1.16 26.88
CA ASN A 120 18.63 1.11 28.33
C ASN A 120 18.20 2.41 29.02
N LEU A 121 18.01 3.49 28.27
CA LEU A 121 17.54 4.77 28.79
C LEU A 121 16.05 4.70 29.17
N LYS A 122 15.71 5.27 30.32
CA LYS A 122 14.32 5.45 30.73
C LYS A 122 13.84 6.85 30.34
N ALA A 123 12.83 6.90 29.48
CA ALA A 123 12.26 8.17 29.02
C ALA A 123 11.76 9.07 30.16
N SER A 124 11.31 8.49 31.28
CA SER A 124 10.88 9.23 32.48
C SER A 124 11.95 10.18 33.02
N ASP A 125 13.21 9.79 32.91
CA ASP A 125 14.33 10.47 33.57
C ASP A 125 14.71 11.77 32.83
N PHE A 126 14.23 11.92 31.58
CA PHE A 126 14.48 13.08 30.73
C PHE A 126 13.23 13.91 30.43
N THR A 127 12.12 13.64 31.13
CA THR A 127 10.92 14.47 31.02
C THR A 127 11.13 15.86 31.66
N ASP A 128 10.29 16.81 31.28
CA ASP A 128 10.15 18.11 31.97
C ASP A 128 8.69 18.61 31.89
N GLU A 129 8.42 19.83 32.34
CA GLU A 129 7.07 20.41 32.31
C GLU A 129 6.51 20.59 30.89
N LYS A 130 7.38 20.67 29.87
CA LYS A 130 7.00 20.88 28.46
C LYS A 130 6.97 19.57 27.67
N PHE A 131 7.88 18.65 27.97
CA PHE A 131 8.08 17.39 27.24
C PHE A 131 7.78 16.19 28.15
N GLY A 132 6.64 15.56 27.89
CA GLY A 132 6.22 14.36 28.59
C GLY A 132 6.92 13.09 28.09
N VAL A 133 6.60 11.96 28.74
CA VAL A 133 7.14 10.63 28.39
C VAL A 133 6.95 10.25 26.92
N PRO A 134 5.80 10.50 26.25
CA PRO A 134 5.62 10.14 24.85
C PRO A 134 6.65 10.83 23.94
N THR A 135 6.83 12.14 24.11
CA THR A 135 7.77 12.95 23.32
C THR A 135 9.21 12.47 23.51
N VAL A 136 9.63 12.25 24.75
CA VAL A 136 10.98 11.75 25.05
C VAL A 136 11.20 10.34 24.47
N THR A 137 10.19 9.48 24.55
CA THR A 137 10.25 8.13 23.98
C THR A 137 10.45 8.18 22.47
N ASP A 138 9.75 9.09 21.78
CA ASP A 138 9.89 9.26 20.34
C ASP A 138 11.23 9.87 19.96
N ILE A 139 11.76 10.81 20.76
CA ILE A 139 13.13 11.32 20.59
C ILE A 139 14.15 10.18 20.71
N ILE A 140 14.03 9.29 21.69
CA ILE A 140 14.95 8.15 21.85
C ILE A 140 14.89 7.21 20.64
N LYS A 141 13.70 6.90 20.13
CA LYS A 141 13.54 6.10 18.90
C LYS A 141 14.15 6.78 17.69
N GLU A 142 14.01 8.10 17.60
CA GLU A 142 14.54 8.88 16.50
C GLU A 142 16.08 8.96 16.56
N LEU A 143 16.67 9.01 17.75
CA LEU A 143 18.13 8.86 17.93
C LEU A 143 18.61 7.44 17.56
N GLU A 144 17.78 6.41 17.74
CA GLU A 144 18.12 5.03 17.35
C GLU A 144 18.20 4.89 15.82
N LYS A 145 17.30 5.55 15.09
CA LYS A 145 17.27 5.57 13.61
C LYS A 145 16.86 6.96 13.09
N PRO A 146 17.82 7.90 12.95
CA PRO A 146 17.52 9.25 12.51
C PRO A 146 16.92 9.28 11.11
N GLY A 147 15.83 10.03 10.94
CA GLY A 147 15.16 10.24 9.67
C GLY A 147 14.54 8.97 9.09
N ARG A 148 14.15 8.01 9.95
CA ARG A 148 13.58 6.73 9.53
C ARG A 148 12.46 6.95 8.51
N ASP A 149 12.63 6.38 7.34
CA ASP A 149 11.61 6.38 6.30
C ASP A 149 10.45 5.47 6.73
N PRO A 150 9.21 5.97 6.86
CA PRO A 150 8.05 5.16 7.20
C PRO A 150 7.60 4.25 6.04
N ARG A 151 8.12 4.45 4.82
CA ARG A 151 7.77 3.65 3.66
C ARG A 151 8.28 2.21 3.84
N PRO A 152 7.51 1.20 3.38
CA PRO A 152 8.01 -0.16 3.33
C PRO A 152 9.24 -0.21 2.42
N GLU A 153 10.19 -1.08 2.74
CA GLU A 153 11.34 -1.32 1.87
C GLU A 153 10.85 -1.76 0.49
N PHE A 154 11.37 -1.11 -0.55
CA PHE A 154 11.08 -1.48 -1.92
C PHE A 154 11.69 -2.86 -2.19
N LYS A 155 10.83 -3.85 -2.40
CA LYS A 155 11.23 -5.16 -2.90
C LYS A 155 11.05 -5.13 -4.40
N THR A 156 12.06 -5.54 -5.15
CA THR A 156 11.94 -5.79 -6.58
C THR A 156 11.57 -7.26 -6.76
N ALA A 157 10.61 -7.58 -7.63
CA ALA A 157 10.39 -8.97 -8.03
C ALA A 157 11.68 -9.44 -8.71
N GLN A 158 12.29 -10.51 -8.22
CA GLN A 158 13.39 -11.14 -8.93
C GLN A 158 12.77 -12.00 -10.03
N PHE A 159 12.64 -11.44 -11.22
CA PHE A 159 12.27 -12.22 -12.40
C PHE A 159 13.36 -13.28 -12.62
N ALA A 160 12.98 -14.51 -12.91
CA ALA A 160 13.95 -15.56 -13.19
C ALA A 160 14.76 -15.18 -14.44
N ASP A 161 16.09 -15.13 -14.31
CA ASP A 161 16.99 -14.80 -15.41
C ASP A 161 16.71 -15.68 -16.64
N GLY A 162 16.32 -15.06 -17.76
CA GLY A 162 16.13 -15.75 -19.04
C GLY A 162 14.68 -16.05 -19.47
N VAL A 163 13.66 -15.63 -18.71
CA VAL A 163 12.24 -15.76 -19.10
C VAL A 163 11.69 -14.40 -19.52
N GLU A 164 12.01 -13.96 -20.73
CA GLU A 164 11.52 -12.69 -21.29
C GLU A 164 10.33 -12.88 -22.23
N THR A 165 10.19 -14.09 -22.81
CA THR A 165 9.13 -14.36 -23.78
C THR A 165 8.19 -15.45 -23.30
N MET A 166 6.94 -15.40 -23.78
CA MET A 166 5.93 -16.42 -23.48
C MET A 166 6.33 -17.84 -23.93
N ASN A 167 7.27 -17.95 -24.89
CA ASN A 167 7.77 -19.24 -25.38
C ASN A 167 8.68 -19.95 -24.36
N ASP A 168 9.29 -19.19 -23.45
CA ASP A 168 10.21 -19.72 -22.45
C ASP A 168 9.46 -20.28 -21.22
N LEU A 169 8.15 -20.03 -21.14
CA LEU A 169 7.29 -20.51 -20.06
C LEU A 169 6.91 -21.97 -20.25
N GLN A 170 7.19 -22.76 -19.22
CA GLN A 170 6.72 -24.14 -19.13
C GLN A 170 5.73 -24.29 -17.97
N PRO A 171 4.64 -25.04 -18.15
CA PRO A 171 3.76 -25.42 -17.04
C PRO A 171 4.56 -26.06 -15.89
N GLY A 172 4.33 -25.60 -14.67
CA GLY A 172 5.00 -26.05 -13.46
C GLY A 172 6.11 -25.12 -12.94
N MET A 173 6.58 -24.16 -13.75
CA MET A 173 7.56 -23.17 -13.31
C MET A 173 7.01 -22.28 -12.21
N ILE A 174 7.83 -21.97 -11.21
CA ILE A 174 7.52 -21.01 -10.14
C ILE A 174 8.30 -19.73 -10.42
N LEU A 175 7.58 -18.62 -10.55
CA LEU A 175 8.12 -17.30 -10.89
C LEU A 175 7.64 -16.29 -9.85
N GLU A 176 8.45 -15.25 -9.62
CA GLU A 176 7.99 -14.05 -8.91
C GLU A 176 7.39 -13.08 -9.92
N GLY A 177 6.23 -12.51 -9.59
CA GLY A 177 5.55 -11.53 -10.42
C GLY A 177 4.88 -10.45 -9.58
N ALA A 178 4.63 -9.31 -10.21
CA ALA A 178 3.96 -8.17 -9.59
C ALA A 178 2.48 -8.15 -9.98
N VAL A 179 1.58 -7.96 -9.02
CA VAL A 179 0.15 -7.84 -9.28
C VAL A 179 -0.12 -6.53 -10.01
N THR A 180 -0.58 -6.58 -11.26
CA THR A 180 -0.90 -5.39 -12.05
C THR A 180 -2.27 -4.84 -11.69
N ASN A 181 -3.26 -5.74 -11.55
CA ASN A 181 -4.64 -5.37 -11.27
C ASN A 181 -5.38 -6.48 -10.52
N VAL A 182 -6.32 -6.08 -9.67
CA VAL A 182 -7.16 -6.99 -8.88
C VAL A 182 -8.61 -6.82 -9.34
N THR A 183 -9.30 -7.92 -9.58
CA THR A 183 -10.70 -7.95 -10.02
C THR A 183 -11.51 -8.89 -9.13
N ASN A 184 -12.83 -8.85 -9.22
CA ASN A 184 -13.70 -9.68 -8.37
C ASN A 184 -13.55 -11.20 -8.61
N PHE A 185 -13.02 -11.62 -9.76
CA PHE A 185 -12.85 -13.04 -10.11
C PHE A 185 -11.40 -13.53 -10.00
N GLY A 186 -10.45 -12.65 -9.68
CA GLY A 186 -9.04 -12.99 -9.64
C GLY A 186 -8.09 -11.79 -9.70
N ALA A 187 -6.80 -12.07 -9.79
CA ALA A 187 -5.75 -11.05 -9.91
C ALA A 187 -4.91 -11.29 -11.16
N PHE A 188 -4.52 -10.19 -11.81
CA PHE A 188 -3.58 -10.19 -12.91
C PHE A 188 -2.17 -9.98 -12.37
N VAL A 189 -1.25 -10.85 -12.78
CA VAL A 189 0.15 -10.83 -12.33
C VAL A 189 1.06 -10.77 -13.54
N ASP A 190 1.92 -9.75 -13.56
CA ASP A 190 3.00 -9.63 -14.52
C ASP A 190 4.22 -10.41 -14.03
N ILE A 191 4.63 -11.39 -14.83
CA ILE A 191 5.79 -12.25 -14.59
C ILE A 191 6.98 -11.89 -15.49
N GLY A 192 6.92 -10.75 -16.18
CA GLY A 192 8.03 -10.23 -17.00
C GLY A 192 7.99 -10.64 -18.47
N VAL A 193 6.90 -11.25 -18.95
CA VAL A 193 6.76 -11.77 -20.34
C VAL A 193 5.91 -10.89 -21.25
N HIS A 194 5.73 -9.61 -20.89
CA HIS A 194 4.86 -8.62 -21.56
C HIS A 194 3.37 -8.98 -21.64
N GLN A 195 2.95 -10.07 -21.01
CA GLN A 195 1.57 -10.54 -20.98
C GLN A 195 1.21 -10.96 -19.57
N ASP A 196 0.18 -10.32 -19.02
CA ASP A 196 -0.32 -10.63 -17.68
C ASP A 196 -0.91 -12.04 -17.63
N GLY A 197 -0.54 -12.79 -16.60
CA GLY A 197 -1.19 -14.04 -16.25
C GLY A 197 -2.34 -13.83 -15.28
N LEU A 198 -3.38 -14.65 -15.40
CA LEU A 198 -4.56 -14.58 -14.55
C LEU A 198 -4.46 -15.62 -13.43
N VAL A 199 -4.54 -15.17 -12.18
CA VAL A 199 -4.77 -16.02 -11.01
C VAL A 199 -6.24 -15.96 -10.64
N HIS A 200 -6.95 -17.08 -10.72
CA HIS A 200 -8.36 -17.16 -10.33
C HIS A 200 -8.53 -17.01 -8.81
N ILE A 201 -9.68 -16.49 -8.35
CA ILE A 201 -9.97 -16.27 -6.91
C ILE A 201 -9.72 -17.51 -6.03
N SER A 202 -10.07 -18.69 -6.53
CA SER A 202 -9.85 -19.98 -5.84
C SER A 202 -8.39 -20.41 -5.74
N SER A 203 -7.53 -19.80 -6.54
CA SER A 203 -6.10 -20.10 -6.66
C SER A 203 -5.22 -19.02 -6.02
N LEU A 204 -5.83 -17.99 -5.39
CA LEU A 204 -5.12 -16.95 -4.63
C LEU A 204 -4.63 -17.45 -3.26
N SER A 205 -5.37 -18.36 -2.62
CA SER A 205 -5.05 -18.85 -1.28
C SER A 205 -5.50 -20.29 -1.07
N ASN A 206 -4.93 -20.95 -0.07
CA ASN A 206 -5.38 -22.26 0.41
C ASN A 206 -6.67 -22.18 1.26
N LYS A 207 -7.08 -20.98 1.66
CA LYS A 207 -8.35 -20.71 2.37
C LYS A 207 -9.38 -20.15 1.39
N PHE A 208 -10.66 -20.27 1.75
CA PHE A 208 -11.73 -19.64 0.97
C PHE A 208 -11.60 -18.12 1.05
N VAL A 209 -11.61 -17.47 -0.11
CA VAL A 209 -11.49 -16.01 -0.26
C VAL A 209 -12.79 -15.50 -0.85
N GLU A 210 -13.50 -14.63 -0.13
CA GLU A 210 -14.71 -13.98 -0.62
C GLU A 210 -14.41 -12.77 -1.52
N ASP A 211 -13.39 -11.98 -1.16
CA ASP A 211 -12.96 -10.80 -1.91
C ASP A 211 -11.43 -10.81 -2.15
N PRO A 212 -10.97 -10.86 -3.42
CA PRO A 212 -9.56 -10.82 -3.79
C PRO A 212 -8.79 -9.63 -3.23
N HIS A 213 -9.44 -8.48 -3.02
CA HIS A 213 -8.81 -7.26 -2.50
C HIS A 213 -8.33 -7.38 -1.05
N THR A 214 -8.83 -8.38 -0.32
CA THR A 214 -8.38 -8.66 1.05
C THR A 214 -7.05 -9.42 1.09
N VAL A 215 -6.72 -10.11 0.00
CA VAL A 215 -5.56 -11.02 -0.07
C VAL A 215 -4.41 -10.40 -0.85
N VAL A 216 -4.69 -9.68 -1.94
CA VAL A 216 -3.68 -9.09 -2.81
C VAL A 216 -4.05 -7.65 -3.17
N LYS A 217 -3.02 -6.82 -3.33
CA LYS A 217 -3.13 -5.43 -3.81
C LYS A 217 -2.32 -5.26 -5.10
N ALA A 218 -2.74 -4.32 -5.93
CA ALA A 218 -1.94 -3.91 -7.07
C ALA A 218 -0.57 -3.41 -6.60
N GLY A 219 0.50 -3.92 -7.20
CA GLY A 219 1.89 -3.68 -6.84
C GLY A 219 2.50 -4.72 -5.88
N ASP A 220 1.71 -5.66 -5.34
CA ASP A 220 2.25 -6.72 -4.49
C ASP A 220 3.11 -7.69 -5.31
N ILE A 221 4.23 -8.12 -4.73
CA ILE A 221 5.09 -9.16 -5.31
C ILE A 221 4.66 -10.51 -4.77
N VAL A 222 4.27 -11.40 -5.67
CA VAL A 222 3.74 -12.72 -5.35
C VAL A 222 4.51 -13.82 -6.07
N LYS A 223 4.64 -14.97 -5.40
CA LYS A 223 5.14 -16.19 -6.03
C LYS A 223 3.98 -16.92 -6.69
N VAL A 224 4.10 -17.14 -7.98
CA VAL A 224 3.08 -17.78 -8.81
C VAL A 224 3.68 -18.97 -9.54
N LYS A 225 2.85 -20.00 -9.73
CA LYS A 225 3.18 -21.18 -10.51
C LYS A 225 2.39 -21.16 -11.81
N VAL A 226 3.05 -21.46 -12.92
CA VAL A 226 2.43 -21.56 -14.24
C VAL A 226 1.61 -22.85 -14.31
N LEU A 227 0.30 -22.76 -14.51
CA LEU A 227 -0.57 -23.92 -14.71
C LEU A 227 -0.69 -24.28 -16.19
N GLU A 228 -0.93 -23.28 -17.04
CA GLU A 228 -1.17 -23.50 -18.46
C GLU A 228 -0.74 -22.27 -19.25
N VAL A 229 -0.16 -22.50 -20.43
CA VAL A 229 0.32 -21.47 -21.35
C VAL A 229 -0.34 -21.72 -22.70
N ASP A 230 -1.22 -20.82 -23.13
CA ASP A 230 -1.87 -20.86 -24.44
C ASP A 230 -1.24 -19.80 -25.34
N LEU A 231 -0.29 -20.23 -26.17
CA LEU A 231 0.42 -19.38 -27.13
C LEU A 231 -0.49 -18.84 -28.24
N GLN A 232 -1.57 -19.56 -28.60
CA GLN A 232 -2.48 -19.11 -29.66
C GLN A 232 -3.33 -17.93 -29.20
N ARG A 233 -3.79 -17.99 -27.94
CA ARG A 233 -4.66 -16.95 -27.35
C ARG A 233 -3.89 -15.92 -26.53
N LYS A 234 -2.57 -16.08 -26.38
CA LYS A 234 -1.69 -15.28 -25.52
C LYS A 234 -2.21 -15.20 -24.08
N ARG A 235 -2.59 -16.36 -23.52
CA ARG A 235 -3.11 -16.45 -22.15
C ARG A 235 -2.21 -17.32 -21.28
N ILE A 236 -1.98 -16.88 -20.05
CA ILE A 236 -1.19 -17.61 -19.06
C ILE A 236 -2.09 -17.80 -17.83
N ALA A 237 -2.35 -19.05 -17.47
CA ALA A 237 -3.06 -19.38 -16.25
C ALA A 237 -2.03 -19.58 -15.13
N LEU A 238 -2.19 -18.82 -14.05
CA LEU A 238 -1.29 -18.82 -12.90
C LEU A 238 -2.04 -19.28 -11.64
N THR A 239 -1.31 -19.88 -10.70
CA THR A 239 -1.82 -20.19 -9.36
C THR A 239 -0.84 -19.69 -8.31
N MET A 240 -1.34 -19.14 -7.19
CA MET A 240 -0.52 -18.84 -6.02
C MET A 240 -0.40 -20.07 -5.09
N ARG A 241 -1.08 -21.17 -5.41
CA ARG A 241 -1.01 -22.44 -4.68
C ARG A 241 0.10 -23.30 -5.26
N LEU A 242 1.23 -23.34 -4.58
CA LEU A 242 2.42 -24.07 -5.05
C LEU A 242 2.21 -25.60 -5.14
N ASP A 243 1.28 -26.12 -4.35
CA ASP A 243 0.93 -27.55 -4.28
C ASP A 243 0.10 -28.04 -5.48
N GLU A 244 -0.50 -27.14 -6.26
CA GLU A 244 -1.40 -27.50 -7.35
C GLU A 244 -0.60 -27.96 -8.58
N GLN A 245 -0.97 -29.12 -9.15
CA GLN A 245 -0.31 -29.66 -10.33
C GLN A 245 -1.01 -29.21 -11.62
N PRO A 246 -0.24 -28.86 -12.68
CA PRO A 246 -0.80 -28.58 -14.00
C PRO A 246 -1.69 -29.73 -14.50
N GLY A 247 -2.98 -29.47 -14.73
CA GLY A 247 -3.93 -30.44 -15.31
C GLY A 247 -5.05 -30.96 -14.39
N GLU A 248 -5.02 -30.70 -13.08
CA GLU A 248 -6.05 -31.23 -12.15
C GLU A 248 -7.41 -30.48 -12.21
N THR A 249 -7.46 -29.29 -12.81
CA THR A 249 -8.66 -28.44 -12.82
C THR A 249 -9.77 -28.95 -13.76
N ASN A 250 -9.44 -29.75 -14.77
CA ASN A 250 -10.44 -30.36 -15.66
C ASN A 250 -11.07 -31.65 -15.10
N ALA A 251 -10.43 -32.32 -14.13
CA ALA A 251 -10.93 -33.58 -13.60
C ALA A 251 -12.08 -33.42 -12.57
N ARG A 252 -12.20 -32.24 -11.94
CA ARG A 252 -13.21 -32.02 -10.88
C ARG A 252 -14.56 -31.50 -11.37
N ARG A 253 -14.74 -31.26 -12.68
CA ARG A 253 -16.01 -30.80 -13.28
C ARG A 253 -16.70 -31.81 -14.19
N GLY A 254 -16.12 -33.00 -14.40
CA GLY A 254 -16.70 -34.03 -15.29
C GLY A 254 -16.76 -35.40 -14.62
N GLY A 255 -17.71 -35.63 -13.71
CA GLY A 255 -17.91 -36.97 -13.16
C GLY A 255 -19.12 -37.07 -12.23
N GLY A 256 -20.13 -37.84 -12.64
CA GLY A 256 -21.10 -38.44 -11.73
C GLY A 256 -22.49 -37.79 -11.69
N ASN A 257 -23.30 -37.99 -12.73
CA ASN A 257 -24.76 -37.97 -12.57
C ASN A 257 -25.30 -39.41 -12.59
N GLU A 258 -24.79 -40.26 -11.70
CA GLU A 258 -25.40 -41.54 -11.36
C GLU A 258 -26.37 -41.30 -10.20
N ARG A 259 -27.65 -41.17 -10.53
CA ARG A 259 -28.74 -41.16 -9.56
C ARG A 259 -28.95 -42.59 -9.02
N PRO A 260 -28.93 -42.83 -7.70
CA PRO A 260 -29.37 -44.11 -7.16
C PRO A 260 -30.88 -44.23 -7.27
N GLN A 261 -31.32 -45.22 -8.04
CA GLN A 261 -32.71 -45.61 -8.24
C GLN A 261 -33.24 -46.25 -6.95
N ASN A 262 -34.04 -45.52 -6.17
CA ASN A 262 -34.71 -46.09 -5.00
C ASN A 262 -36.07 -46.68 -5.40
N ASN A 263 -36.25 -47.93 -5.01
CA ASN A 263 -37.27 -48.87 -5.42
C ASN A 263 -38.56 -48.65 -4.58
N ARG A 264 -39.70 -48.37 -5.21
CA ARG A 264 -41.03 -48.40 -4.57
C ARG A 264 -42.06 -49.06 -5.49
N PRO A 265 -42.82 -50.08 -5.02
CA PRO A 265 -43.69 -50.87 -5.87
C PRO A 265 -45.03 -50.20 -6.18
N ALA A 266 -45.63 -50.68 -7.27
CA ALA A 266 -46.73 -50.13 -8.05
C ALA A 266 -48.12 -50.15 -7.37
N ALA A 267 -48.93 -49.14 -7.68
CA ALA A 267 -50.39 -49.20 -7.63
C ALA A 267 -50.99 -48.74 -8.98
N LYS A 268 -52.02 -49.48 -9.42
CA LYS A 268 -52.62 -49.53 -10.77
C LYS A 268 -53.27 -48.23 -11.28
N PRO A 269 -53.47 -48.11 -12.62
CA PRO A 269 -54.06 -46.94 -13.27
C PRO A 269 -55.59 -47.04 -13.42
N ARG A 270 -56.30 -45.91 -13.39
CA ARG A 270 -57.71 -45.82 -13.83
C ARG A 270 -58.02 -44.46 -14.50
N GLY A 271 -58.31 -44.54 -15.80
CA GLY A 271 -59.35 -43.80 -16.55
C GLY A 271 -59.54 -42.28 -16.43
N ARG A 272 -59.01 -41.55 -17.43
CA ARG A 272 -59.66 -40.64 -18.42
C ARG A 272 -60.89 -39.76 -18.01
N GLU A 273 -60.75 -38.43 -18.16
CA GLU A 273 -61.62 -37.46 -18.90
C GLU A 273 -61.17 -36.01 -18.57
N ALA A 274 -60.68 -35.24 -19.56
CA ALA A 274 -61.37 -34.21 -20.37
C ALA A 274 -61.49 -32.81 -19.70
N GLN A 275 -60.91 -31.82 -20.39
CA GLN A 275 -60.82 -30.35 -20.20
C GLN A 275 -62.20 -29.64 -19.97
N PRO A 276 -62.30 -28.31 -19.63
CA PRO A 276 -61.44 -27.21 -20.11
C PRO A 276 -61.22 -25.93 -19.23
N ALA A 277 -60.29 -25.10 -19.74
CA ALA A 277 -60.26 -23.63 -19.81
C ALA A 277 -60.61 -22.75 -18.59
N GLY A 278 -59.66 -21.89 -18.22
CA GLY A 278 -59.86 -20.73 -17.34
C GLY A 278 -58.80 -19.66 -17.63
N ASN A 279 -59.18 -18.71 -18.48
CA ASN A 279 -58.35 -17.73 -19.18
C ASN A 279 -57.80 -16.61 -18.29
N SER A 280 -56.65 -16.08 -18.72
CA SER A 280 -56.45 -14.66 -19.02
C SER A 280 -56.94 -13.62 -18.01
N ALA A 281 -56.14 -13.35 -16.98
CA ALA A 281 -56.27 -12.10 -16.20
C ALA A 281 -55.16 -11.07 -16.51
N MET A 282 -54.03 -11.50 -17.09
CA MET A 282 -52.86 -10.63 -17.26
C MET A 282 -52.73 -10.03 -18.68
N MET A 283 -53.46 -10.58 -19.66
CA MET A 283 -53.38 -10.13 -21.06
C MET A 283 -54.40 -9.02 -21.40
N ASP A 284 -55.56 -8.98 -20.74
CA ASP A 284 -56.56 -7.92 -20.91
C ASP A 284 -56.19 -6.60 -20.21
N ALA A 285 -55.35 -6.66 -19.16
CA ALA A 285 -54.90 -5.46 -18.45
C ALA A 285 -53.86 -4.65 -19.26
N LEU A 286 -53.12 -5.28 -20.16
CA LEU A 286 -52.09 -4.63 -20.98
C LEU A 286 -52.68 -3.96 -22.25
N ALA A 287 -53.77 -4.51 -22.79
CA ALA A 287 -54.44 -3.96 -23.97
C ALA A 287 -55.24 -2.68 -23.67
N ALA A 288 -55.75 -2.51 -22.43
CA ALA A 288 -56.50 -1.33 -22.03
C ALA A 288 -55.63 -0.07 -21.78
N ALA A 289 -54.31 -0.23 -21.63
CA ALA A 289 -53.39 0.87 -21.30
C ALA A 289 -52.75 1.55 -22.53
N MET A 290 -52.81 0.94 -23.72
CA MET A 290 -52.15 1.44 -24.95
C MET A 290 -53.12 2.05 -25.98
N GLY A 291 -54.40 2.23 -25.64
CA GLY A 291 -55.46 2.64 -26.57
C GLY A 291 -56.08 4.01 -26.34
N LYS A 292 -55.39 4.97 -25.69
CA LYS A 292 -55.93 6.32 -25.47
C LYS A 292 -54.89 7.43 -25.57
N LYS A 293 -54.55 7.80 -26.80
CA LYS A 293 -54.31 9.21 -27.18
C LYS A 293 -54.60 9.38 -28.67
N ARG A 294 -55.64 10.19 -28.93
CA ARG A 294 -55.83 10.94 -30.17
C ARG A 294 -54.63 11.82 -30.44
#